data_AF-G8S8L5-F1
#
_entry.id   AF-G8S8L5-F1
#
_cell.length_a   1.000
_cell.length_b   1.000
_cell.length_c   1.000
_cell.angle_alpha   90.00
_cell.angle_beta   90.00
_cell.angle_gamma   90.00
#
_symmetry.space_group_name_H-M   'P 1'
#
loop_
_entity.id
_entity.type
_entity.pdbx_description
1 polymer ?
#
loop_
_entity_poly.entity_id
_entity_poly.type
_entity_poly.pdbx_seq_one_letter_code
_entity_poly.pdbx_strand_id
1 'polypeptide(L)'
;MTVFGCRTCDATLTVPVSRVALPAHAEQSYGNAQGSLAPALEPGTFAVNPLPSGSPWRRWDDCEPGEAEALGWYAPRFSISAGPAGQVLLTPGDVRGAVIDLALVDDAACCGLGGGEPNLVCETCGTPVGRRVDDCGLPQAVWLDPLTTRTTEDGPGPHPVREWAGLLGQESGIPPCDPDGGWHPMWEAAAGSALAHLLAASGGDPVMIDDHRVAGILRPTLDRLVGPPGTGREGTLVLAGPGLPDPAGDFALIPEHPQTGEPWPVAPPVKPVPLAWEVWRHLAVHRDPKPVGRSVLIPPEALPARLPHRFEPDGRVFLRVLARRPEVRQPRLRAVYARGRPYDYSFCGF
;
A
#
# COMPACT_ATOMS: atom_id res chain seq x y z
N MET A 1 19.05 9.23 -15.36
CA MET A 1 17.82 8.43 -15.39
C MET A 1 18.16 7.01 -14.97
N THR A 2 17.25 6.33 -14.28
CA THR A 2 17.48 4.92 -13.92
C THR A 2 16.95 4.03 -15.03
N VAL A 3 17.76 3.08 -15.49
CA VAL A 3 17.38 2.06 -16.48
C VAL A 3 17.74 0.70 -15.93
N PHE A 4 16.82 -0.27 -16.04
CA PHE A 4 17.07 -1.64 -15.65
C PHE A 4 17.39 -2.49 -16.87
N GLY A 5 18.40 -3.37 -16.73
CA GLY A 5 18.82 -4.31 -17.74
C GLY A 5 18.90 -5.74 -17.22
N CYS A 6 18.94 -6.70 -18.15
CA CYS A 6 19.16 -8.10 -17.86
C CYS A 6 20.60 -8.28 -17.34
N ARG A 7 20.75 -9.00 -16.23
CA ARG A 7 22.08 -9.28 -15.66
C ARG A 7 22.92 -10.23 -16.53
N THR A 8 22.28 -11.06 -17.36
CA THR A 8 22.95 -12.10 -18.16
C THR A 8 23.53 -11.56 -19.47
N CYS A 9 22.75 -10.76 -20.21
CA CYS A 9 23.12 -10.30 -21.56
C CYS A 9 23.15 -8.77 -21.73
N ASP A 10 22.91 -8.03 -20.64
CA ASP A 10 22.97 -6.56 -20.59
C ASP A 10 21.91 -5.84 -21.44
N ALA A 11 20.98 -6.59 -22.04
CA ALA A 11 19.85 -6.01 -22.75
C ALA A 11 19.02 -5.10 -21.84
N THR A 12 18.73 -3.89 -22.31
CA THR A 12 17.85 -2.93 -21.65
C THR A 12 16.43 -3.49 -21.55
N LEU A 13 15.88 -3.53 -20.33
CA LEU A 13 14.55 -4.06 -20.06
C LEU A 13 13.50 -2.95 -19.94
N THR A 14 13.88 -1.76 -19.47
CA THR A 14 12.92 -0.68 -19.18
C THR A 14 13.22 0.59 -19.97
N VAL A 15 12.21 1.45 -20.08
CA VAL A 15 12.42 2.88 -20.37
C VAL A 15 13.16 3.55 -19.19
N PRO A 16 13.70 4.77 -19.39
CA PRO A 16 14.15 5.63 -18.31
C PRO A 16 13.05 5.89 -17.27
N VAL A 17 13.31 5.57 -16.00
CA VAL A 17 12.35 5.70 -14.89
C VAL A 17 12.92 6.49 -13.70
N SER A 18 12.01 6.96 -12.84
CA SER A 18 12.32 7.73 -11.62
C SER A 18 11.89 6.96 -10.38
N ARG A 19 12.72 6.99 -9.34
CA ARG A 19 12.38 6.31 -8.09
C ARG A 19 11.25 7.02 -7.36
N VAL A 20 10.30 6.24 -6.85
CA VAL A 20 9.24 6.68 -5.94
C VAL A 20 9.16 5.77 -4.70
N ALA A 21 8.37 6.18 -3.70
CA ALA A 21 8.08 5.34 -2.54
C ALA A 21 7.26 4.12 -2.95
N LEU A 22 7.42 3.00 -2.23
CA LEU A 22 6.56 1.84 -2.43
C LEU A 22 5.16 2.14 -1.88
N PRO A 23 4.10 2.17 -2.71
CA PRO A 23 2.80 2.54 -2.21
C PRO A 23 2.16 1.43 -1.37
N ALA A 24 1.31 1.80 -0.41
CA ALA A 24 0.62 0.84 0.47
C ALA A 24 -0.23 -0.18 -0.30
N HIS A 25 -0.78 0.23 -1.47
CA HIS A 25 -1.58 -0.61 -2.34
C HIS A 25 -0.76 -1.48 -3.32
N ALA A 26 0.57 -1.45 -3.28
CA ALA A 26 1.44 -2.15 -4.25
C ALA A 26 1.17 -3.65 -4.39
N GLU A 27 0.79 -4.32 -3.30
CA GLU A 27 0.38 -5.74 -3.29
C GLU A 27 -1.03 -5.90 -2.70
N GLN A 28 -1.89 -4.90 -2.92
CA GLN A 28 -3.31 -4.99 -2.59
C GLN A 28 -3.99 -6.05 -3.47
N SER A 29 -5.03 -6.67 -2.94
CA SER A 29 -5.83 -7.65 -3.67
C SER A 29 -7.29 -7.47 -3.30
N TYR A 30 -8.10 -7.14 -4.29
CA TYR A 30 -9.56 -7.18 -4.27
C TYR A 30 -10.05 -8.51 -4.84
N GLY A 31 -11.20 -8.97 -4.36
CA GLY A 31 -11.86 -10.13 -4.95
C GLY A 31 -12.32 -9.87 -6.38
N ASN A 32 -12.88 -10.91 -7.01
CA ASN A 32 -13.18 -11.02 -8.44
C ASN A 32 -14.28 -10.07 -8.99
N ALA A 33 -14.58 -8.94 -8.33
CA ALA A 33 -15.76 -8.12 -8.62
C ALA A 33 -15.48 -6.76 -9.30
N GLN A 34 -14.26 -6.21 -9.21
CA GLN A 34 -13.99 -4.83 -9.63
C GLN A 34 -13.29 -4.66 -10.99
N GLY A 35 -13.00 -5.74 -11.73
CA GLY A 35 -12.12 -5.66 -12.91
C GLY A 35 -10.65 -5.46 -12.51
N SER A 36 -9.77 -5.21 -13.48
CA SER A 36 -8.36 -4.92 -13.18
C SER A 36 -8.26 -3.57 -12.46
N LEU A 37 -7.54 -3.53 -11.34
CA LEU A 37 -7.25 -2.26 -10.67
C LEU A 37 -6.31 -1.44 -11.54
N ALA A 38 -6.33 -0.11 -11.35
CA ALA A 38 -5.37 0.79 -11.98
C ALA A 38 -3.92 0.32 -11.73
N PRO A 39 -2.97 0.69 -12.61
CA PRO A 39 -1.57 0.38 -12.41
C PRO A 39 -1.08 0.81 -11.01
N ALA A 40 -0.21 -0.01 -10.42
CA ALA A 40 0.27 0.24 -9.06
C ALA A 40 1.08 1.55 -8.93
N LEU A 41 1.67 2.01 -10.04
CA LEU A 41 2.52 3.20 -10.14
C LEU A 41 2.16 4.02 -11.38
N GLU A 42 2.46 5.31 -11.30
CA GLU A 42 2.44 6.21 -12.45
C GLU A 42 3.51 5.81 -13.49
N PRO A 43 3.23 5.94 -14.80
CA PRO A 43 4.23 5.71 -15.84
C PRO A 43 5.50 6.55 -15.67
N GLY A 44 6.64 5.98 -16.03
CA GLY A 44 7.95 6.61 -15.87
C GLY A 44 8.50 6.55 -14.44
N THR A 45 7.90 5.73 -13.55
CA THR A 45 8.33 5.58 -12.16
C THR A 45 8.58 4.13 -11.76
N PHE A 46 9.42 3.93 -10.75
CA PHE A 46 9.66 2.63 -10.14
C PHE A 46 9.73 2.72 -8.63
N ALA A 47 9.34 1.64 -7.94
CA ALA A 47 9.52 1.50 -6.49
C ALA A 47 10.32 0.22 -6.19
N VAL A 48 10.99 0.18 -5.04
CA VAL A 48 11.72 -1.00 -4.57
C VAL A 48 11.00 -1.55 -3.35
N ASN A 49 10.70 -2.85 -3.35
CA ASN A 49 10.27 -3.53 -2.14
C ASN A 49 11.49 -3.91 -1.29
N PRO A 50 11.71 -3.29 -0.12
CA PRO A 50 12.87 -3.57 0.70
C PRO A 50 12.77 -4.90 1.45
N LEU A 51 11.58 -5.52 1.50
CA LEU A 51 11.35 -6.76 2.22
C LEU A 51 11.42 -7.97 1.28
N PRO A 52 11.78 -9.16 1.79
CA PRO A 52 11.60 -10.43 1.09
C PRO A 52 10.17 -10.58 0.54
N SER A 53 10.05 -10.83 -0.77
CA SER A 53 8.77 -11.02 -1.46
C SER A 53 8.88 -12.00 -2.65
N GLY A 54 7.76 -12.65 -3.00
CA GLY A 54 7.70 -13.66 -4.07
C GLY A 54 8.13 -15.06 -3.61
N SER A 55 8.30 -15.98 -4.57
CA SER A 55 8.75 -17.35 -4.30
C SER A 55 10.21 -17.39 -3.84
N PRO A 56 10.61 -18.42 -3.05
CA PRO A 56 9.77 -19.49 -2.52
C PRO A 56 8.89 -19.04 -1.34
N TRP A 57 7.69 -19.60 -1.26
CA TRP A 57 6.76 -19.40 -0.16
C TRP A 57 6.88 -20.55 0.85
N ARG A 58 6.89 -20.23 2.14
CA ARG A 58 6.96 -21.22 3.24
C ARG A 58 5.79 -21.04 4.18
N ARG A 59 5.29 -22.13 4.76
CA ARG A 59 4.32 -22.01 5.86
C ARG A 59 5.03 -21.46 7.08
N TRP A 60 4.31 -20.64 7.85
CA TRP A 60 4.85 -20.13 9.10
C TRP A 60 5.23 -21.23 10.08
N ASP A 61 4.40 -22.27 10.19
CA ASP A 61 4.59 -23.37 11.14
C ASP A 61 5.83 -24.23 10.80
N ASP A 62 6.33 -24.12 9.57
CA ASP A 62 7.56 -24.79 9.10
C ASP A 62 8.81 -23.92 9.30
N CYS A 63 8.69 -22.74 9.93
CA CYS A 63 9.82 -21.86 10.20
C CYS A 63 10.47 -22.20 11.52
N GLU A 64 11.80 -22.35 11.50
CA GLU A 64 12.59 -22.51 12.72
C GLU A 64 12.53 -21.22 13.58
N PRO A 65 12.78 -21.32 14.89
CA PRO A 65 12.81 -20.16 15.77
C PRO A 65 13.74 -19.05 15.23
N GLY A 66 13.17 -17.87 15.00
CA GLY A 66 13.90 -16.69 14.51
C GLY A 66 13.96 -16.53 12.98
N GLU A 67 13.63 -17.57 12.19
CA GLU A 67 13.65 -17.46 10.71
C GLU A 67 12.64 -16.42 10.20
N ALA A 68 11.41 -16.47 10.72
CA ALA A 68 10.37 -15.52 10.33
C ALA A 68 10.76 -14.08 10.67
N GLU A 69 11.44 -13.86 11.80
CA GLU A 69 11.94 -12.54 12.22
C GLU A 69 13.08 -12.05 11.34
N ALA A 70 14.00 -12.94 10.93
CA ALA A 70 15.03 -12.61 9.95
C ALA A 70 14.44 -12.21 8.60
N LEU A 71 13.29 -12.78 8.23
CA LEU A 71 12.51 -12.37 7.07
C LEU A 71 11.68 -11.10 7.31
N GLY A 72 11.63 -10.58 8.53
CA GLY A 72 10.93 -9.35 8.93
C GLY A 72 9.49 -9.55 9.42
N TRP A 73 9.10 -10.76 9.82
CA TRP A 73 7.76 -11.08 10.32
C TRP A 73 7.76 -11.38 11.83
N TYR A 74 6.80 -10.80 12.55
CA TYR A 74 6.70 -10.85 14.01
C TYR A 74 5.38 -11.47 14.50
N ALA A 75 4.45 -11.75 13.59
CA ALA A 75 3.21 -12.46 13.86
C ALA A 75 3.01 -13.58 12.82
N PRO A 76 2.45 -14.74 13.22
CA PRO A 76 2.09 -15.83 12.34
C PRO A 76 1.28 -15.37 11.14
N ARG A 77 1.43 -16.09 10.03
CA ARG A 77 0.65 -15.99 8.79
C ARG A 77 0.51 -17.40 8.21
N PHE A 78 -0.40 -17.62 7.28
CA PHE A 78 -0.49 -18.92 6.63
C PHE A 78 0.80 -19.22 5.83
N SER A 79 1.23 -18.25 5.03
CA SER A 79 2.43 -18.33 4.21
C SER A 79 3.24 -17.04 4.35
N ILE A 80 4.57 -17.17 4.35
CA ILE A 80 5.53 -16.07 4.29
C ILE A 80 6.48 -16.28 3.10
N SER A 81 6.84 -15.18 2.45
CA SER A 81 7.83 -15.19 1.39
C SER A 81 9.24 -15.30 1.98
N ALA A 82 10.02 -16.24 1.43
CA ALA A 82 11.47 -16.34 1.59
C ALA A 82 12.21 -15.96 0.29
N GLY A 83 11.52 -15.26 -0.62
CA GLY A 83 12.09 -14.74 -1.85
C GLY A 83 13.08 -13.60 -1.62
N PRO A 84 13.77 -13.14 -2.67
CA PRO A 84 14.77 -12.08 -2.53
C PRO A 84 14.12 -10.74 -2.17
N ALA A 85 14.81 -9.97 -1.33
CA ALA A 85 14.50 -8.56 -1.11
C ALA A 85 14.99 -7.71 -2.28
N GLY A 86 14.40 -6.52 -2.46
CA GLY A 86 14.82 -5.57 -3.49
C GLY A 86 14.11 -5.72 -4.82
N GLN A 87 12.96 -6.39 -4.88
CA GLN A 87 12.14 -6.46 -6.09
C GLN A 87 11.74 -5.06 -6.56
N VAL A 88 11.81 -4.85 -7.87
CA VAL A 88 11.51 -3.53 -8.48
C VAL A 88 10.13 -3.57 -9.10
N LEU A 89 9.24 -2.74 -8.56
CA LEU A 89 7.89 -2.50 -9.09
C LEU A 89 7.93 -1.44 -10.18
N LEU A 90 7.27 -1.73 -11.30
CA LEU A 90 7.09 -0.86 -12.45
C LEU A 90 5.64 -0.95 -12.94
N THR A 91 5.18 0.06 -13.68
CA THR A 91 4.00 -0.12 -14.52
C THR A 91 4.36 -1.00 -15.73
N PRO A 92 3.49 -1.88 -16.21
CA PRO A 92 3.70 -2.66 -17.44
C PRO A 92 4.25 -1.89 -18.63
N GLY A 93 3.71 -0.70 -18.91
CA GLY A 93 4.04 0.06 -20.12
C GLY A 93 5.50 0.52 -20.20
N ASP A 94 6.21 0.49 -19.07
CA ASP A 94 7.61 0.90 -18.95
C ASP A 94 8.59 -0.23 -19.28
N VAL A 95 8.11 -1.46 -19.47
CA VAL A 95 8.94 -2.62 -19.82
C VAL A 95 8.92 -2.85 -21.33
N ARG A 96 10.10 -2.90 -21.95
CA ARG A 96 10.27 -2.99 -23.42
C ARG A 96 11.13 -4.16 -23.88
N GLY A 97 12.11 -4.61 -23.09
CA GLY A 97 13.04 -5.69 -23.45
C GLY A 97 12.72 -7.05 -22.84
N ALA A 98 11.48 -7.24 -22.39
CA ALA A 98 11.01 -8.50 -21.82
C ALA A 98 9.67 -8.89 -22.44
N VAL A 99 9.47 -10.20 -22.59
CA VAL A 99 8.25 -10.79 -23.15
C VAL A 99 7.68 -11.82 -22.17
N ILE A 100 6.38 -12.04 -22.22
CA ILE A 100 5.74 -13.11 -21.45
C ILE A 100 6.11 -14.44 -22.09
N ASP A 101 6.68 -15.34 -21.28
CA ASP A 101 6.89 -16.72 -21.69
C ASP A 101 5.67 -17.55 -21.26
N LEU A 102 4.87 -17.96 -22.23
CA LEU A 102 3.68 -18.78 -22.00
C LEU A 102 3.99 -20.13 -21.37
N ALA A 103 5.23 -20.64 -21.49
CA ALA A 103 5.65 -21.87 -20.82
C ALA A 103 5.84 -21.69 -19.30
N LEU A 104 5.97 -20.44 -18.82
CA LEU A 104 6.15 -20.10 -17.42
C LEU A 104 4.88 -19.55 -16.75
N VAL A 105 3.82 -19.29 -17.52
CA VAL A 105 2.55 -18.79 -16.98
C VAL A 105 1.90 -19.87 -16.14
N ASP A 106 1.53 -19.52 -14.90
CA ASP A 106 0.78 -20.39 -14.01
C ASP A 106 -0.72 -20.44 -14.37
N ASP A 107 -1.36 -21.59 -14.12
CA ASP A 107 -2.82 -21.74 -14.28
C ASP A 107 -3.60 -21.22 -13.05
N ALA A 108 -2.92 -20.55 -12.11
CA ALA A 108 -3.43 -20.26 -10.76
C ALA A 108 -4.29 -18.98 -10.67
N ALA A 109 -4.37 -18.20 -11.75
CA ALA A 109 -5.03 -16.91 -11.78
C ALA A 109 -6.46 -16.99 -12.34
N CYS A 110 -7.35 -16.12 -11.87
CA CYS A 110 -8.79 -16.21 -12.15
C CYS A 110 -9.13 -15.72 -13.56
N CYS A 111 -8.49 -14.65 -14.02
CA CYS A 111 -8.81 -13.95 -15.26
C CYS A 111 -7.58 -13.49 -16.05
N GLY A 112 -6.37 -13.76 -15.59
CA GLY A 112 -5.16 -13.29 -16.26
C GLY A 112 -3.87 -13.76 -15.60
N LEU A 113 -2.92 -12.86 -15.37
CA LEU A 113 -1.61 -13.19 -14.82
C LEU A 113 -1.55 -12.81 -13.34
N GLY A 114 -1.61 -13.80 -12.44
CA GLY A 114 -1.63 -13.56 -10.99
C GLY A 114 -0.26 -13.12 -10.42
N GLY A 115 0.82 -13.45 -11.13
CA GLY A 115 2.19 -13.12 -10.72
C GLY A 115 2.62 -13.83 -9.44
N GLY A 116 2.20 -15.09 -9.25
CA GLY A 116 2.72 -15.96 -8.21
C GLY A 116 4.17 -16.37 -8.49
N GLU A 117 4.45 -16.70 -9.75
CA GLU A 117 5.77 -17.11 -10.24
C GLU A 117 6.30 -16.20 -11.39
N PRO A 118 7.61 -16.25 -11.70
CA PRO A 118 8.19 -15.55 -12.85
C PRO A 118 7.52 -15.98 -14.16
N ASN A 119 7.04 -15.01 -14.93
CA ASN A 119 6.42 -15.23 -16.24
C ASN A 119 6.98 -14.30 -17.34
N LEU A 120 7.95 -13.44 -16.99
CA LEU A 120 8.65 -12.56 -17.93
C LEU A 120 10.08 -13.03 -18.14
N VAL A 121 10.47 -13.14 -19.41
CA VAL A 121 11.84 -13.46 -19.83
C VAL A 121 12.43 -12.30 -20.64
N CYS A 122 13.75 -12.14 -20.57
CA CYS A 122 14.48 -11.22 -21.43
C CYS A 122 14.31 -11.65 -22.90
N GLU A 123 13.86 -10.74 -23.76
CA GLU A 123 13.62 -11.02 -25.18
C GLU A 123 14.90 -11.49 -25.91
N THR A 124 16.07 -11.01 -25.48
CA THR A 124 17.35 -11.30 -26.14
C THR A 124 17.94 -12.66 -25.77
N CYS A 125 17.82 -13.08 -24.50
CA CYS A 125 18.53 -14.27 -24.01
C CYS A 125 17.64 -15.31 -23.31
N GLY A 126 16.35 -15.04 -23.15
CA GLY A 126 15.39 -15.96 -22.51
C GLY A 126 15.56 -16.10 -20.99
N THR A 127 16.45 -15.35 -20.34
CA THR A 127 16.58 -15.40 -18.87
C THR A 127 15.29 -14.88 -18.21
N PRO A 128 14.71 -15.57 -17.22
CA PRO A 128 13.60 -15.03 -16.41
C PRO A 128 14.04 -13.74 -15.68
N VAL A 129 13.36 -12.63 -15.95
CA VAL A 129 13.71 -11.30 -15.43
C VAL A 129 12.67 -10.74 -14.47
N GLY A 130 11.53 -11.40 -14.32
CA GLY A 130 10.51 -10.98 -13.36
C GLY A 130 9.15 -11.60 -13.65
N ARG A 131 8.13 -10.90 -13.15
CA ARG A 131 6.73 -11.29 -13.30
C ARG A 131 5.85 -10.11 -13.66
N ARG A 132 4.89 -10.35 -14.52
CA ARG A 132 3.77 -9.49 -14.89
C ARG A 132 2.56 -9.89 -14.07
N VAL A 133 1.92 -8.91 -13.44
CA VAL A 133 0.61 -9.03 -12.80
C VAL A 133 -0.41 -8.30 -13.65
N ASP A 134 -1.42 -9.03 -14.07
CA ASP A 134 -2.53 -8.57 -14.90
C ASP A 134 -3.74 -9.48 -14.70
N ASP A 135 -4.17 -9.65 -13.45
CA ASP A 135 -5.34 -10.45 -13.06
C ASP A 135 -6.42 -9.56 -12.45
N CYS A 136 -7.67 -10.02 -12.48
CA CYS A 136 -8.78 -9.28 -11.90
C CYS A 136 -8.56 -9.09 -10.39
N GLY A 137 -8.86 -7.89 -9.90
CA GLY A 137 -8.69 -7.57 -8.48
C GLY A 137 -7.24 -7.36 -8.02
N LEU A 138 -6.24 -7.41 -8.90
CA LEU A 138 -4.86 -7.01 -8.58
C LEU A 138 -4.50 -5.71 -9.32
N PRO A 139 -3.66 -4.84 -8.73
CA PRO A 139 -3.05 -3.74 -9.46
C PRO A 139 -2.17 -4.27 -10.58
N GLN A 140 -2.32 -3.70 -11.78
CA GLN A 140 -1.40 -4.03 -12.86
C GLN A 140 0.02 -3.62 -12.48
N ALA A 141 0.93 -4.58 -12.58
CA ALA A 141 2.31 -4.38 -12.16
C ALA A 141 3.27 -5.23 -12.98
N VAL A 142 4.54 -4.80 -13.01
CA VAL A 142 5.67 -5.68 -13.26
C VAL A 142 6.58 -5.63 -12.05
N TRP A 143 7.00 -6.80 -11.59
CA TRP A 143 8.01 -6.96 -10.55
C TRP A 143 9.26 -7.59 -11.16
N LEU A 144 10.34 -6.82 -11.30
CA LEU A 144 11.63 -7.35 -11.75
C LEU A 144 12.32 -8.11 -10.61
N ASP A 145 12.94 -9.23 -10.98
CA ASP A 145 13.72 -10.05 -10.07
C ASP A 145 15.09 -9.39 -9.83
N PRO A 146 15.44 -9.03 -8.58
CA PRO A 146 16.71 -8.38 -8.25
C PRO A 146 17.94 -9.28 -8.51
N LEU A 147 17.76 -10.60 -8.60
CA LEU A 147 18.84 -11.54 -8.85
C LEU A 147 19.23 -11.61 -10.33
N THR A 148 18.27 -11.40 -11.24
CA THR A 148 18.47 -11.51 -12.69
C THR A 148 18.40 -10.17 -13.42
N THR A 149 18.09 -9.09 -12.71
CA THR A 149 18.14 -7.72 -13.22
C THR A 149 19.17 -6.88 -12.47
N ARG A 150 19.56 -5.76 -13.08
CA ARG A 150 20.42 -4.75 -12.45
C ARG A 150 20.18 -3.38 -13.07
N THR A 151 20.55 -2.34 -12.34
CA THR A 151 20.64 -0.99 -12.88
C THR A 151 21.80 -0.91 -13.87
N THR A 152 21.54 -0.50 -15.11
CA THR A 152 22.56 -0.29 -16.15
C THR A 152 22.96 1.17 -16.27
N GLU A 153 22.03 2.08 -16.02
CA GLU A 153 22.26 3.52 -15.87
C GLU A 153 21.60 4.00 -14.60
N ASP A 154 22.28 4.85 -13.84
CA ASP A 154 21.73 5.47 -12.64
C ASP A 154 21.86 6.99 -12.72
N GLY A 155 20.76 7.69 -12.49
CA GLY A 155 20.73 9.15 -12.47
C GLY A 155 19.31 9.69 -12.38
N PRO A 156 19.14 11.03 -12.38
CA PRO A 156 17.82 11.63 -12.23
C PRO A 156 16.88 11.17 -13.35
N GLY A 157 15.76 10.57 -12.98
CA GLY A 157 14.72 10.13 -13.91
C GLY A 157 13.86 11.31 -14.42
N PRO A 158 12.85 11.05 -15.27
CA PRO A 158 11.93 12.07 -15.79
C PRO A 158 11.16 12.86 -14.72
N HIS A 159 11.06 12.33 -13.49
CA HIS A 159 10.36 12.92 -12.36
C HIS A 159 11.36 13.21 -11.23
N PRO A 160 11.95 14.42 -11.18
CA PRO A 160 12.87 14.79 -10.11
C PRO A 160 12.17 14.81 -8.75
N VAL A 161 12.92 14.49 -7.69
CA VAL A 161 12.42 14.58 -6.31
C VAL A 161 12.08 16.03 -6.00
N ARG A 162 10.88 16.26 -5.50
CA ARG A 162 10.38 17.56 -5.08
C ARG A 162 10.48 17.69 -3.57
N GLU A 163 10.69 18.90 -3.11
CA GLU A 163 10.48 19.24 -1.70
C GLU A 163 8.99 19.28 -1.37
N TRP A 164 8.65 19.11 -0.09
CA TRP A 164 7.27 19.15 0.40
C TRP A 164 6.48 20.38 -0.06
N ALA A 165 7.13 21.56 -0.08
CA ALA A 165 6.50 22.80 -0.56
C ALA A 165 6.08 22.72 -2.04
N GLY A 166 6.85 22.01 -2.87
CA GLY A 166 6.54 21.78 -4.27
C GLY A 166 5.38 20.80 -4.48
N LEU A 167 5.19 19.85 -3.56
CA LEU A 167 4.06 18.90 -3.61
C LEU A 167 2.72 19.59 -3.27
N LEU A 168 2.72 20.54 -2.34
CA LEU A 168 1.51 21.28 -1.95
C LEU A 168 0.89 22.12 -3.09
N GLY A 169 1.67 22.42 -4.14
CA GLY A 169 1.22 23.19 -5.30
C GLY A 169 0.48 22.37 -6.37
N GLN A 170 0.39 21.05 -6.23
CA GLN A 170 -0.31 20.18 -7.19
C GLN A 170 -1.82 20.02 -6.90
N GLU A 171 -2.52 19.37 -7.83
CA GLU A 171 -3.95 19.08 -7.77
C GLU A 171 -4.38 18.39 -6.45
N SER A 172 -5.68 18.41 -6.20
CA SER A 172 -6.25 17.84 -4.97
C SER A 172 -6.02 16.32 -4.95
N GLY A 173 -5.63 15.79 -3.78
CA GLY A 173 -5.42 14.35 -3.62
C GLY A 173 -6.63 13.52 -4.01
N ILE A 174 -6.43 12.22 -4.18
CA ILE A 174 -7.42 11.29 -4.75
C ILE A 174 -8.76 11.36 -3.98
N PRO A 175 -9.91 11.55 -4.64
CA PRO A 175 -11.21 11.50 -4.01
C PRO A 175 -11.47 10.18 -3.26
N PRO A 176 -12.22 10.20 -2.14
CA PRO A 176 -12.50 9.00 -1.35
C PRO A 176 -13.31 7.94 -2.10
N CYS A 177 -14.13 8.36 -3.04
CA CYS A 177 -15.01 7.47 -3.79
C CYS A 177 -14.68 7.49 -5.28
N ASP A 178 -14.79 6.33 -5.91
CA ASP A 178 -14.78 6.17 -7.35
C ASP A 178 -16.07 6.70 -7.99
N PRO A 179 -16.09 7.01 -9.30
CA PRO A 179 -17.27 7.53 -10.00
C PRO A 179 -18.49 6.61 -9.93
N ASP A 180 -18.30 5.32 -9.68
CA ASP A 180 -19.37 4.32 -9.50
C ASP A 180 -20.01 4.36 -8.10
N GLY A 181 -19.49 5.21 -7.21
CA GLY A 181 -19.94 5.35 -5.83
C GLY A 181 -19.29 4.38 -4.85
N GLY A 182 -18.36 3.53 -5.28
CA GLY A 182 -17.53 2.69 -4.42
C GLY A 182 -16.45 3.48 -3.68
N TRP A 183 -15.88 2.92 -2.60
CA TRP A 183 -14.67 3.49 -2.00
C TRP A 183 -13.48 3.22 -2.89
N HIS A 184 -12.62 4.23 -3.06
CA HIS A 184 -11.44 4.10 -3.89
C HIS A 184 -10.43 3.13 -3.24
N PRO A 185 -9.95 2.09 -3.94
CA PRO A 185 -9.04 1.06 -3.39
C PRO A 185 -7.82 1.56 -2.62
N MET A 186 -7.17 2.60 -3.13
CA MET A 186 -6.02 3.25 -2.48
C MET A 186 -6.36 3.87 -1.11
N TRP A 187 -7.59 4.33 -0.89
CA TRP A 187 -8.03 4.82 0.42
C TRP A 187 -8.11 3.68 1.43
N GLU A 188 -8.68 2.54 1.04
CA GLU A 188 -8.76 1.36 1.90
C GLU A 188 -7.36 0.85 2.27
N ALA A 189 -6.42 0.78 1.30
CA ALA A 189 -5.04 0.39 1.55
C ALA A 189 -4.30 1.37 2.47
N ALA A 190 -4.40 2.68 2.20
CA ALA A 190 -3.75 3.71 3.00
C ALA A 190 -4.28 3.73 4.44
N ALA A 191 -5.60 3.60 4.62
CA ALA A 191 -6.21 3.51 5.93
C ALA A 191 -5.81 2.22 6.66
N GLY A 192 -5.75 1.08 5.95
CA GLY A 192 -5.29 -0.19 6.53
C GLY A 192 -3.86 -0.13 7.04
N SER A 193 -2.96 0.50 6.27
CA SER A 193 -1.58 0.77 6.67
C SER A 193 -1.51 1.71 7.88
N ALA A 194 -2.17 2.87 7.82
CA ALA A 194 -2.18 3.85 8.91
C ALA A 194 -2.75 3.27 10.21
N LEU A 195 -3.80 2.45 10.13
CA LEU A 195 -4.39 1.75 11.26
C LEU A 195 -3.41 0.79 11.94
N ALA A 196 -2.63 0.04 11.15
CA ALA A 196 -1.59 -0.85 11.68
C ALA A 196 -0.48 -0.07 12.41
N HIS A 197 -0.05 1.06 11.82
CA HIS A 197 0.92 1.95 12.43
C HIS A 197 0.42 2.58 13.73
N LEU A 198 -0.83 3.04 13.75
CA LEU A 198 -1.47 3.62 14.93
C LEU A 198 -1.53 2.61 16.07
N LEU A 199 -1.99 1.39 15.79
CA LEU A 199 -2.11 0.34 16.81
C LEU A 199 -0.75 -0.14 17.31
N ALA A 200 0.29 -0.17 16.46
CA ALA A 200 1.66 -0.41 16.89
C ALA A 200 2.18 0.71 17.81
N ALA A 201 1.95 1.97 17.45
CA ALA A 201 2.36 3.13 18.23
C ALA A 201 1.63 3.22 19.59
N SER A 202 0.35 2.84 19.64
CA SER A 202 -0.48 2.85 20.85
C SER A 202 -0.37 1.58 21.70
N GLY A 203 0.31 0.54 21.23
CA GLY A 203 0.30 -0.77 21.90
C GLY A 203 -1.08 -1.45 21.92
N GLY A 204 -2.00 -0.99 21.07
CA GLY A 204 -3.40 -1.41 21.05
C GLY A 204 -4.28 -0.74 22.10
N ASP A 205 -3.81 0.32 22.76
CA ASP A 205 -4.63 1.13 23.68
C ASP A 205 -5.68 1.96 22.92
N PRO A 206 -6.78 2.37 23.59
CA PRO A 206 -7.82 3.21 22.99
C PRO A 206 -7.26 4.56 22.52
N VAL A 207 -7.74 5.00 21.36
CA VAL A 207 -7.32 6.25 20.73
C VAL A 207 -8.54 7.12 20.44
N MET A 208 -8.49 8.36 20.90
CA MET A 208 -9.43 9.42 20.54
C MET A 208 -8.98 10.10 19.26
N ILE A 209 -9.94 10.42 18.39
CA ILE A 209 -9.68 11.08 17.11
C ILE A 209 -10.52 12.35 17.08
N ASP A 210 -9.85 13.49 17.16
CA ASP A 210 -10.51 14.80 17.27
C ASP A 210 -11.08 15.26 15.90
N ASP A 211 -10.40 14.91 14.82
CA ASP A 211 -10.85 15.25 13.48
C ASP A 211 -12.00 14.33 13.04
N HIS A 212 -13.19 14.91 12.83
CA HIS A 212 -14.40 14.18 12.45
C HIS A 212 -14.27 13.37 11.14
N ARG A 213 -13.45 13.81 10.18
CA ARG A 213 -13.27 13.11 8.90
C ARG A 213 -12.37 11.91 9.08
N VAL A 214 -11.26 12.09 9.79
CA VAL A 214 -10.36 10.99 10.18
C VAL A 214 -11.13 9.98 11.04
N ALA A 215 -11.97 10.46 11.96
CA ALA A 215 -12.79 9.60 12.81
C ALA A 215 -13.79 8.79 11.98
N GLY A 216 -14.42 9.38 10.95
CA GLY A 216 -15.33 8.67 10.05
C GLY A 216 -14.71 7.47 9.34
N ILE A 217 -13.39 7.49 9.12
CA ILE A 217 -12.62 6.45 8.42
C ILE A 217 -12.10 5.40 9.40
N LEU A 218 -11.45 5.83 10.49
CA LEU A 218 -10.68 4.90 11.35
C LEU A 218 -11.47 4.41 12.58
N ARG A 219 -12.34 5.26 13.16
CA ARG A 219 -13.05 4.95 14.41
C ARG A 219 -13.91 3.68 14.30
N PRO A 220 -14.69 3.46 13.22
CA PRO A 220 -15.43 2.23 12.99
C PRO A 220 -14.68 0.92 13.23
N THR A 221 -13.45 0.85 12.72
CA THR A 221 -12.64 -0.36 12.75
C THR A 221 -11.82 -0.41 14.03
N LEU A 222 -11.35 0.73 14.55
CA LEU A 222 -10.70 0.82 15.86
C LEU A 222 -11.60 0.31 16.99
N ASP A 223 -12.86 0.76 17.05
CA ASP A 223 -13.79 0.34 18.11
C ASP A 223 -14.04 -1.18 18.07
N ARG A 224 -14.12 -1.75 16.86
CA ARG A 224 -14.27 -3.20 16.65
C ARG A 224 -13.02 -3.98 17.07
N LEU A 225 -11.85 -3.46 16.72
CA LEU A 225 -10.56 -4.13 16.90
C LEU A 225 -9.97 -3.98 18.30
N VAL A 226 -10.17 -2.86 18.98
CA VAL A 226 -9.63 -2.62 20.32
C VAL A 226 -10.61 -3.11 21.38
N GLY A 227 -11.92 -3.06 21.11
CA GLY A 227 -12.99 -3.34 22.08
C GLY A 227 -13.31 -2.09 22.91
N PRO A 228 -14.19 -2.20 23.93
CA PRO A 228 -14.59 -1.05 24.72
C PRO A 228 -13.38 -0.39 25.42
N PRO A 229 -13.42 0.94 25.63
CA PRO A 229 -12.34 1.64 26.31
C PRO A 229 -12.14 1.03 27.70
N GLY A 230 -10.90 0.64 27.99
CA GLY A 230 -10.51 0.23 29.34
C GLY A 230 -10.44 1.45 30.26
N THR A 231 -10.04 1.24 31.52
CA THR A 231 -9.82 2.33 32.49
C THR A 231 -8.52 3.12 32.26
N GLY A 232 -7.81 2.87 31.16
CA GLY A 232 -6.56 3.54 30.80
C GLY A 232 -6.79 4.92 30.18
N ARG A 233 -5.75 5.74 30.15
CA ARG A 233 -5.75 7.04 29.45
C ARG A 233 -5.88 6.81 27.95
N GLU A 234 -6.87 7.42 27.31
CA GLU A 234 -7.00 7.41 25.86
C GLU A 234 -5.98 8.37 25.25
N GLY A 235 -5.20 7.91 24.29
CA GLY A 235 -4.27 8.78 23.56
C GLY A 235 -5.01 9.54 22.46
N THR A 236 -4.58 10.76 22.15
CA THR A 236 -5.23 11.58 21.11
C THR A 236 -4.46 11.52 19.79
N LEU A 237 -5.17 11.18 18.70
CA LEU A 237 -4.69 11.26 17.32
C LEU A 237 -5.15 12.58 16.67
N VAL A 238 -4.18 13.34 16.16
CA VAL A 238 -4.42 14.59 15.43
C VAL A 238 -3.88 14.50 14.00
N LEU A 239 -4.58 15.13 13.05
CA LEU A 239 -4.07 15.31 11.69
C LEU A 239 -2.97 16.38 11.70
N ALA A 240 -1.79 16.07 11.15
CA ALA A 240 -0.64 16.98 11.13
C ALA A 240 0.11 16.88 9.81
N GLY A 241 0.92 17.88 9.48
CA GLY A 241 1.74 17.85 8.27
C GLY A 241 2.00 19.24 7.68
N PRO A 242 2.53 19.29 6.44
CA PRO A 242 2.90 20.54 5.80
C PRO A 242 1.73 21.53 5.71
N GLY A 243 1.91 22.75 6.24
CA GLY A 243 0.89 23.80 6.22
C GLY A 243 -0.21 23.67 7.29
N LEU A 244 -0.13 22.66 8.16
CA LEU A 244 -0.96 22.55 9.36
C LEU A 244 -0.18 23.01 10.61
N PRO A 245 -0.86 23.40 11.70
CA PRO A 245 -0.21 23.68 12.98
C PRO A 245 0.51 22.45 13.54
N ASP A 246 1.46 22.69 14.45
CA ASP A 246 2.17 21.62 15.16
C ASP A 246 1.18 20.73 15.94
N PRO A 247 1.39 19.40 15.94
CA PRO A 247 0.49 18.47 16.60
C PRO A 247 0.54 18.61 18.13
N ALA A 248 -0.63 18.73 18.76
CA ALA A 248 -0.78 18.79 20.22
C ALA A 248 -1.32 17.48 20.84
N GLY A 249 -1.32 16.37 20.08
CA GLY A 249 -1.79 15.04 20.50
C GLY A 249 -0.67 14.08 20.87
N ASP A 250 -1.03 12.84 21.25
CA ASP A 250 -0.08 11.75 21.48
C ASP A 250 0.43 11.13 20.18
N PHE A 251 -0.42 11.15 19.15
CA PHE A 251 -0.15 10.60 17.83
C PHE A 251 -0.44 11.65 16.75
N ALA A 252 0.39 11.69 15.73
CA ALA A 252 0.23 12.58 14.59
C ALA A 252 0.01 11.76 13.31
N LEU A 253 -1.19 11.86 12.72
CA LEU A 253 -1.47 11.32 11.39
C LEU A 253 -0.84 12.25 10.35
N ILE A 254 0.24 11.78 9.74
CA ILE A 254 1.14 12.61 8.91
C ILE A 254 1.30 12.04 7.51
N PRO A 255 1.64 12.85 6.50
CA PRO A 255 1.91 12.33 5.17
C PRO A 255 3.27 11.63 5.11
N GLU A 256 3.34 10.60 4.28
CA GLU A 256 4.58 10.02 3.77
C GLU A 256 4.92 10.65 2.41
N HIS A 257 6.20 10.95 2.17
CA HIS A 257 6.63 11.59 0.95
C HIS A 257 6.49 10.63 -0.24
N PRO A 258 5.74 10.98 -1.30
CA PRO A 258 5.39 10.04 -2.37
C PRO A 258 6.60 9.56 -3.18
N GLN A 259 7.70 10.33 -3.21
CA GLN A 259 8.90 9.97 -3.98
C GLN A 259 10.01 9.32 -3.14
N THR A 260 10.06 9.58 -1.82
CA THR A 260 11.18 9.14 -0.97
C THR A 260 10.75 8.16 0.12
N GLY A 261 9.46 8.10 0.45
CA GLY A 261 8.93 7.30 1.54
C GLY A 261 9.22 7.89 2.92
N GLU A 262 9.81 9.09 2.99
CA GLU A 262 10.13 9.72 4.26
C GLU A 262 8.85 10.28 4.90
N PRO A 263 8.56 9.94 6.17
CA PRO A 263 7.45 10.54 6.88
C PRO A 263 7.73 12.03 7.15
N TRP A 264 6.69 12.86 7.14
CA TRP A 264 6.81 14.24 7.59
C TRP A 264 7.36 14.30 9.03
N PRO A 265 8.33 15.17 9.32
CA PRO A 265 8.96 15.24 10.64
C PRO A 265 7.96 15.69 11.72
N VAL A 266 8.05 15.05 12.88
CA VAL A 266 7.25 15.37 14.08
C VAL A 266 8.17 15.45 15.29
N ALA A 267 7.99 16.48 16.13
CA ALA A 267 8.77 16.65 17.34
C ALA A 267 8.36 15.64 18.43
N PRO A 268 9.32 15.01 19.13
CA PRO A 268 9.02 14.21 20.32
C PRO A 268 8.31 15.05 21.41
N PRO A 269 7.42 14.45 22.22
CA PRO A 269 7.17 13.01 22.37
C PRO A 269 6.09 12.44 21.43
N VAL A 270 5.56 13.24 20.48
CA VAL A 270 4.47 12.83 19.61
C VAL A 270 4.91 11.70 18.68
N LYS A 271 4.11 10.64 18.60
CA LYS A 271 4.42 9.47 17.77
C LYS A 271 3.85 9.64 16.35
N PRO A 272 4.66 9.50 15.29
CA PRO A 272 4.18 9.63 13.92
C PRO A 272 3.37 8.40 13.49
N VAL A 273 2.27 8.64 12.76
CA VAL A 273 1.45 7.64 12.09
C VAL A 273 1.41 8.01 10.61
N PRO A 274 2.21 7.33 9.76
CA PRO A 274 2.27 7.65 8.34
C PRO A 274 0.98 7.30 7.60
N LEU A 275 0.62 8.17 6.66
CA LEU A 275 -0.49 8.04 5.74
C LEU A 275 -0.02 8.39 4.33
N ALA A 276 -0.51 7.67 3.32
CA ALA A 276 -0.18 7.95 1.93
C ALA A 276 -0.49 9.41 1.57
N TRP A 277 0.44 10.08 0.88
CA TRP A 277 0.36 11.51 0.53
C TRP A 277 -0.99 11.91 -0.05
N GLU A 278 -1.51 11.17 -1.02
CA GLU A 278 -2.75 11.51 -1.73
C GLU A 278 -3.97 11.53 -0.80
N VAL A 279 -4.05 10.56 0.11
CA VAL A 279 -5.13 10.45 1.10
C VAL A 279 -4.99 11.54 2.16
N TRP A 280 -3.78 11.75 2.66
CA TRP A 280 -3.50 12.83 3.61
C TRP A 280 -3.83 14.20 3.02
N ARG A 281 -3.42 14.45 1.77
CA ARG A 281 -3.64 15.71 1.05
C ARG A 281 -5.12 16.00 0.90
N HIS A 282 -5.91 14.97 0.57
CA HIS A 282 -7.35 15.09 0.52
C HIS A 282 -7.94 15.46 1.88
N LEU A 283 -7.58 14.75 2.95
CA LEU A 283 -8.08 15.02 4.31
C LEU A 283 -7.71 16.42 4.83
N ALA A 284 -6.47 16.84 4.60
CA ALA A 284 -5.91 18.07 5.14
C ALA A 284 -6.38 19.33 4.39
N VAL A 285 -6.56 19.25 3.07
CA VAL A 285 -6.74 20.44 2.23
C VAL A 285 -8.07 20.48 1.51
N HIS A 286 -8.67 19.34 1.16
CA HIS A 286 -9.96 19.37 0.49
C HIS A 286 -11.03 19.86 1.46
N ARG A 287 -11.77 20.91 1.11
CA ARG A 287 -12.96 21.34 1.85
C ARG A 287 -14.17 20.86 1.09
N ASP A 288 -15.11 20.24 1.80
CA ASP A 288 -16.37 19.85 1.18
C ASP A 288 -16.99 21.10 0.55
N PRO A 289 -17.52 21.02 -0.68
CA PRO A 289 -18.21 22.14 -1.26
C PRO A 289 -19.32 22.56 -0.30
N LYS A 290 -19.31 23.85 0.09
CA LYS A 290 -20.41 24.40 0.90
C LYS A 290 -21.70 24.05 0.18
N PRO A 291 -22.72 23.49 0.87
CA PRO A 291 -23.97 23.15 0.21
C PRO A 291 -24.49 24.38 -0.49
N VAL A 292 -24.47 24.34 -1.83
CA VAL A 292 -25.01 25.41 -2.66
C VAL A 292 -26.51 25.42 -2.35
N GLY A 293 -27.06 26.58 -2.01
CA GLY A 293 -28.48 26.70 -1.69
C GLY A 293 -29.34 26.00 -2.73
N ARG A 294 -30.45 25.40 -2.26
CA ARG A 294 -31.43 24.50 -2.94
C ARG A 294 -31.97 24.90 -4.34
N SER A 295 -31.40 25.89 -5.01
CA SER A 295 -31.90 26.50 -6.24
C SER A 295 -31.22 26.03 -7.52
N VAL A 296 -30.22 25.13 -7.45
CA VAL A 296 -29.67 24.51 -8.66
C VAL A 296 -30.49 23.28 -8.99
N LEU A 297 -31.21 23.32 -10.11
CA LEU A 297 -31.85 22.15 -10.70
C LEU A 297 -30.76 21.12 -11.01
N ILE A 298 -30.68 20.06 -10.22
CA ILE A 298 -29.88 18.88 -10.54
C ILE A 298 -30.53 18.27 -11.80
N PRO A 299 -29.81 18.15 -12.94
CA PRO A 299 -30.34 17.46 -14.11
C PRO A 299 -30.75 16.03 -13.70
N PRO A 300 -31.88 15.50 -14.17
CA PRO A 300 -32.40 14.19 -13.76
C PRO A 300 -31.52 12.97 -14.12
N GLU A 301 -30.31 13.21 -14.66
CA GLU A 301 -29.34 12.20 -15.05
C GLU A 301 -28.27 11.92 -13.97
N ALA A 302 -28.17 12.75 -12.92
CA ALA A 302 -27.29 12.50 -11.79
C ALA A 302 -28.11 11.97 -10.61
N LEU A 303 -28.37 10.66 -10.57
CA LEU A 303 -28.69 10.00 -9.31
C LEU A 303 -27.59 10.39 -8.31
N PRO A 304 -27.91 10.90 -7.10
CA PRO A 304 -26.89 11.14 -6.11
C PRO A 304 -26.19 9.80 -5.89
N ALA A 305 -24.86 9.77 -6.09
CA ALA A 305 -24.04 8.61 -5.81
C ALA A 305 -24.46 8.13 -4.42
N ARG A 306 -25.07 6.94 -4.35
CA ARG A 306 -25.39 6.34 -3.06
C ARG A 306 -24.05 6.26 -2.35
N LEU A 307 -23.90 7.02 -1.27
CA LEU A 307 -22.70 6.95 -0.46
C LEU A 307 -22.45 5.46 -0.18
N PRO A 308 -21.23 4.97 -0.40
CA PRO A 308 -20.93 3.56 -0.30
C PRO A 308 -21.34 3.02 1.07
N HIS A 309 -21.45 1.69 1.17
CA HIS A 309 -21.49 1.03 2.46
C HIS A 309 -20.37 1.56 3.38
N ARG A 310 -20.55 1.40 4.71
CA ARG A 310 -19.59 1.86 5.73
C ARG A 310 -18.16 1.56 5.28
N PHE A 311 -17.29 2.58 5.29
CA PHE A 311 -15.88 2.43 4.94
C PHE A 311 -15.23 1.32 5.77
N GLU A 312 -14.47 0.46 5.10
CA GLU A 312 -13.68 -0.59 5.74
C GLU A 312 -12.23 -0.47 5.24
N PRO A 313 -11.25 -0.22 6.12
CA PRO A 313 -9.84 -0.31 5.77
C PRO A 313 -9.49 -1.70 5.23
N ASP A 314 -8.53 -1.77 4.30
CA ASP A 314 -8.11 -3.04 3.71
C ASP A 314 -7.49 -3.94 4.79
N GLY A 315 -8.19 -5.03 5.11
CA GLY A 315 -7.78 -5.97 6.15
C GLY A 315 -6.50 -6.74 5.82
N ARG A 316 -6.23 -7.01 4.53
CA ARG A 316 -5.02 -7.73 4.10
C ARG A 316 -3.79 -6.83 4.25
N VAL A 317 -3.88 -5.57 3.83
CA VAL A 317 -2.84 -4.56 4.03
C VAL A 317 -2.63 -4.32 5.51
N PHE A 318 -3.69 -4.11 6.29
CA PHE A 318 -3.63 -3.95 7.74
C PHE A 318 -2.86 -5.10 8.43
N LEU A 319 -3.26 -6.36 8.18
CA LEU A 319 -2.61 -7.52 8.78
C LEU A 319 -1.17 -7.71 8.29
N ARG A 320 -0.88 -7.38 7.03
CA ARG A 320 0.49 -7.42 6.48
C ARG A 320 1.38 -6.42 7.18
N VAL A 321 0.97 -5.16 7.25
CA VAL A 321 1.75 -4.09 7.91
C VAL A 321 1.92 -4.39 9.39
N LEU A 322 0.85 -4.76 10.11
CA LEU A 322 0.92 -5.04 11.53
C LEU A 322 1.82 -6.26 11.85
N ALA A 323 1.78 -7.32 11.02
CA ALA A 323 2.64 -8.49 11.22
C ALA A 323 4.13 -8.22 10.98
N ARG A 324 4.47 -7.10 10.31
CA ARG A 324 5.86 -6.64 10.10
C ARG A 324 6.35 -5.71 11.24
N ARG A 325 5.54 -5.48 12.27
CA ARG A 325 5.88 -4.63 13.42
C ARG A 325 6.25 -5.48 14.63
N PRO A 326 7.41 -5.29 15.27
CA PRO A 326 7.80 -6.06 16.46
C PRO A 326 6.81 -5.89 17.63
N GLU A 327 6.13 -4.75 17.72
CA GLU A 327 5.13 -4.43 18.75
C GLU A 327 3.97 -5.43 18.74
N VAL A 328 3.68 -6.11 17.62
CA VAL A 328 2.60 -7.10 17.52
C VAL A 328 2.77 -8.28 18.49
N ARG A 329 3.98 -8.48 19.03
CA ARG A 329 4.28 -9.47 20.07
C ARG A 329 3.70 -9.10 21.43
N GLN A 330 3.37 -7.83 21.66
CA GLN A 330 2.73 -7.40 22.90
C GLN A 330 1.35 -8.09 23.05
N PRO A 331 0.99 -8.61 24.24
CA PRO A 331 -0.22 -9.43 24.40
C PRO A 331 -1.51 -8.77 23.88
N ARG A 332 -1.67 -7.46 24.12
CA ARG A 332 -2.83 -6.70 23.67
C ARG A 332 -2.89 -6.59 22.15
N LEU A 333 -1.79 -6.18 21.53
CA LEU A 333 -1.72 -6.02 20.08
C LEU A 333 -1.76 -7.38 19.36
N ARG A 334 -1.25 -8.44 19.98
CA ARG A 334 -1.41 -9.83 19.53
C ARG A 334 -2.88 -10.25 19.49
N ALA A 335 -3.66 -9.90 20.51
CA ALA A 335 -5.10 -10.16 20.55
C ALA A 335 -5.87 -9.33 19.51
N VAL A 336 -5.45 -8.08 19.26
CA VAL A 336 -5.98 -7.26 18.15
C VAL A 336 -5.67 -7.91 16.80
N TYR A 337 -4.44 -8.35 16.58
CA TYR A 337 -4.02 -9.05 15.37
C TYR A 337 -4.85 -10.33 15.13
N ALA A 338 -5.10 -11.11 16.19
CA ALA A 338 -5.93 -12.31 16.11
C ALA A 338 -7.40 -12.00 15.76
N ARG A 339 -8.00 -10.96 16.37
CA ARG A 339 -9.36 -10.49 16.03
C ARG A 339 -9.46 -9.92 14.63
N GLY A 340 -8.41 -9.25 14.17
CA GLY A 340 -8.27 -8.69 12.83
C GLY A 340 -8.13 -9.73 11.73
N ARG A 341 -8.17 -11.03 12.05
CA ARG A 341 -8.26 -12.14 11.09
C ARG A 341 -9.71 -12.65 10.86
N PRO A 342 -10.70 -11.84 10.45
CA PRO A 342 -11.95 -12.41 9.95
C PRO A 342 -11.83 -12.95 8.51
N TYR A 343 -10.63 -12.99 7.91
CA TYR A 343 -10.38 -13.56 6.59
C TYR A 343 -9.34 -14.68 6.69
N ASP A 344 -9.85 -15.87 6.96
CA ASP A 344 -9.13 -17.11 6.65
C ASP A 344 -9.08 -17.25 5.13
N TYR A 345 -7.87 -17.45 4.60
CA TYR A 345 -7.62 -17.61 3.19
C TYR A 345 -8.09 -19.00 2.76
N SER A 346 -9.38 -19.17 2.45
CA SER A 346 -9.88 -20.36 1.76
C SER A 346 -9.57 -20.35 0.24
N PHE A 347 -8.66 -19.51 -0.23
CA PHE A 347 -8.32 -19.37 -1.67
C PHE A 347 -6.82 -19.53 -2.00
N CYS A 348 -6.03 -20.14 -1.11
CA CYS A 348 -4.73 -20.69 -1.48
C CYS A 348 -4.67 -22.16 -1.07
N GLY A 349 -5.54 -22.95 -1.72
CA GLY A 349 -5.49 -24.41 -1.67
C GLY A 349 -5.46 -24.94 -3.10
N PHE A 350 -4.33 -24.78 -3.77
CA PHE A 350 -3.84 -25.65 -4.83
C PHE A 350 -2.32 -25.69 -4.77
#